data_AF-A0A4R7UDX0-F1
#
_entry.id   AF-A0A4R7UDX0-F1
#
_cell.length_a   1.000
_cell.length_b   1.000
_cell.length_c   1.000
_cell.angle_alpha   90.00
_cell.angle_beta   90.00
_cell.angle_gamma   90.00
#
_symmetry.space_group_name_H-M   'P 1'
#
loop_
_entity.id
_entity.type
_entity.pdbx_description
1 polymer ?
#
loop_
_entity_poly.entity_id
_entity_poly.type
_entity_poly.pdbx_seq_one_letter_code
_entity_poly.pdbx_strand_id
1 'polypeptide(L)'
;MNNLKYVNGKSMLINIKNHLDQYFTKHAIASELFEKTKKIIKKYEENNLEKYLWIEPSTGEGCFLDLLPINKRIGIDIDPKRDDVIKSDYLKYKLPQQPFIVIGNPPFGHRGVLALEFLNYSANADYVCFILPMFFESKGKGSIRYRVKGLNLIHSEVLPKNSFYTLENKDIDVKCVFQIWSKNHINKTLSTFNWYSLGSKNPFKKYLDVYTVSTAKSRECGKRWIFKEKADFYLASTFFKENKVVYDFNDVKYKSGIAIKINTKKPEEIKKIKNLLINADWTKYSSLATNSCRHIGKSHIYDLLLDNDFKMEI
;
A
#
# COMPACT_ATOMS: atom_id res chain seq x y z
N MET A 1 4.06 25.80 2.77
CA MET A 1 3.81 24.43 2.28
C MET A 1 4.66 24.21 1.04
N ASN A 2 5.42 23.12 0.97
CA ASN A 2 6.18 22.77 -0.23
C ASN A 2 5.23 22.62 -1.43
N ASN A 3 5.68 23.06 -2.62
CA ASN A 3 5.01 22.77 -3.90
C ASN A 3 5.15 21.28 -4.22
N LEU A 4 4.44 20.43 -3.48
CA LEU A 4 4.40 18.99 -3.72
C LEU A 4 3.78 18.70 -5.08
N LYS A 5 4.30 17.69 -5.77
CA LYS A 5 3.88 17.32 -7.13
C LYS A 5 3.50 15.85 -7.20
N TYR A 6 2.55 15.55 -8.08
CA TYR A 6 2.30 14.18 -8.50
C TYR A 6 3.43 13.63 -9.37
N VAL A 7 3.37 12.33 -9.66
CA VAL A 7 4.29 11.65 -10.58
C VAL A 7 4.29 12.28 -11.98
N ASN A 8 3.16 12.85 -12.42
CA ASN A 8 3.06 13.50 -13.72
C ASN A 8 3.53 14.98 -13.73
N GLY A 9 4.17 15.44 -12.65
CA GLY A 9 4.71 16.80 -12.53
C GLY A 9 3.69 17.89 -12.19
N LYS A 10 2.38 17.60 -12.23
CA LYS A 10 1.34 18.55 -11.82
C LYS A 10 1.37 18.75 -10.30
N SER A 11 1.05 19.95 -9.85
CA SER A 11 0.97 20.28 -8.42
C SER A 11 -0.07 19.43 -7.71
N MET A 12 0.25 19.01 -6.48
CA MET A 12 -0.67 18.32 -5.59
C MET A 12 -1.85 19.25 -5.28
N LEU A 13 -3.06 18.69 -5.28
CA LEU A 13 -4.26 19.40 -4.86
C LEU A 13 -4.22 19.58 -3.35
N ILE A 14 -4.64 20.76 -2.89
CA ILE A 14 -4.73 21.10 -1.47
C ILE A 14 -6.20 21.00 -1.05
N ASN A 15 -6.45 20.38 0.09
CA ASN A 15 -7.78 20.35 0.68
C ASN A 15 -8.06 21.68 1.40
N ILE A 16 -8.79 22.59 0.75
CA ILE A 16 -9.08 23.92 1.29
C ILE A 16 -9.89 23.86 2.60
N LYS A 17 -10.68 22.79 2.81
CA LYS A 17 -11.48 22.62 4.04
C LYS A 17 -10.69 22.00 5.19
N ASN A 18 -9.54 21.38 4.92
CA ASN A 18 -8.67 20.75 5.92
C ASN A 18 -7.21 20.85 5.46
N HIS A 19 -6.65 22.07 5.57
CA HIS A 19 -5.34 22.40 5.01
C HIS A 19 -4.18 21.56 5.60
N LEU A 20 -4.34 21.06 6.83
CA LEU A 20 -3.35 20.28 7.55
C LEU A 20 -3.65 18.77 7.54
N ASP A 21 -4.70 18.33 6.84
CA ASP A 21 -5.18 16.93 6.87
C ASP A 21 -5.38 16.40 8.31
N GLN A 22 -5.95 17.22 9.19
CA GLN A 22 -6.19 16.90 10.60
C GLN A 22 -7.28 15.83 10.75
N TYR A 23 -6.82 14.59 10.94
CA TYR A 23 -7.60 13.45 11.41
C TYR A 23 -6.82 12.82 12.57
N PHE A 24 -7.43 12.78 13.75
CA PHE A 24 -6.77 12.33 14.96
C PHE A 24 -6.94 10.82 15.13
N THR A 25 -5.87 10.15 15.53
CA THR A 25 -5.89 8.71 15.80
C THR A 25 -6.39 8.47 17.21
N LYS A 26 -7.33 7.54 17.39
CA LYS A 26 -7.80 7.17 18.73
C LYS A 26 -6.67 6.52 19.54
N HIS A 27 -6.53 6.87 20.82
CA HIS A 27 -5.51 6.30 21.71
C HIS A 27 -5.53 4.78 21.77
N ALA A 28 -6.71 4.15 21.78
CA ALA A 28 -6.82 2.69 21.78
C ALA A 28 -6.16 2.07 20.53
N ILE A 29 -6.36 2.68 19.36
CA ILE A 29 -5.73 2.26 18.10
C ILE A 29 -4.22 2.47 18.17
N ALA A 30 -3.75 3.64 18.62
CA ALA A 30 -2.33 3.92 18.76
C ALA A 30 -1.63 2.90 19.68
N SER A 31 -2.28 2.53 20.80
CA SER A 31 -1.79 1.53 21.75
C SER A 31 -1.63 0.14 21.11
N GLU A 32 -2.66 -0.34 20.42
CA GLU A 32 -2.61 -1.63 19.72
C GLU A 32 -1.49 -1.68 18.66
N LEU A 33 -1.36 -0.61 17.87
CA LEU A 33 -0.33 -0.48 16.84
C LEU A 33 1.07 -0.39 17.43
N PHE A 34 1.24 0.29 18.57
CA PHE A 34 2.51 0.37 19.27
C PHE A 34 2.95 -0.99 19.83
N GLU A 35 2.05 -1.73 20.49
CA GLU A 35 2.34 -3.09 20.95
C GLU A 35 2.71 -4.01 19.79
N LYS A 36 2.00 -3.90 18.67
CA LYS A 36 2.31 -4.68 17.47
C LYS A 36 3.64 -4.30 16.86
N THR A 37 3.96 -3.01 16.83
CA THR A 37 5.26 -2.49 16.39
C THR A 37 6.38 -3.12 17.21
N LYS A 38 6.27 -3.07 18.55
CA LYS A 38 7.23 -3.71 19.45
C LYS A 38 7.37 -5.21 19.14
N LYS A 39 6.26 -5.94 19.05
CA LYS A 39 6.25 -7.38 18.77
C LYS A 39 6.92 -7.74 17.44
N ILE A 40 6.72 -6.93 16.40
CA ILE A 40 7.29 -7.19 15.07
C ILE A 40 8.78 -6.89 15.05
N ILE A 41 9.19 -5.71 15.53
CA ILE A 41 10.60 -5.30 15.53
C ILE A 41 11.45 -6.24 16.40
N LYS A 42 10.93 -6.67 17.56
CA LYS A 42 11.64 -7.62 18.44
C LYS A 42 12.06 -8.93 17.75
N LYS A 43 11.33 -9.37 16.71
CA LYS A 43 11.69 -10.57 15.92
C LYS A 43 12.95 -10.38 15.08
N TYR A 44 13.31 -9.14 14.77
CA TYR A 44 14.46 -8.77 13.95
C TYR A 44 15.64 -8.25 14.77
N GLU A 45 15.38 -7.76 15.98
CA GLU A 45 16.37 -7.04 16.81
C GLU A 45 16.69 -7.75 18.14
N GLU A 46 16.53 -9.08 18.19
CA GLU A 46 16.89 -9.90 19.36
C GLU A 46 16.33 -9.37 20.70
N ASN A 47 15.09 -8.84 20.65
CA ASN A 47 14.41 -8.19 21.77
C ASN A 47 15.01 -6.85 22.30
N ASN A 48 16.02 -6.26 21.66
CA ASN A 48 16.64 -5.01 22.10
C ASN A 48 16.03 -3.76 21.43
N LEU A 49 14.89 -3.30 21.94
CA LEU A 49 14.28 -2.04 21.52
C LEU A 49 14.84 -0.80 22.24
N GLU A 50 15.50 -0.99 23.36
CA GLU A 50 15.95 0.11 24.21
C GLU A 50 17.05 0.95 23.55
N LYS A 51 17.80 0.38 22.61
CA LYS A 51 18.83 1.12 21.85
C LYS A 51 18.26 2.25 20.98
N TYR A 52 16.97 2.24 20.68
CA TYR A 52 16.36 3.20 19.76
C TYR A 52 15.83 4.44 20.45
N LEU A 53 16.06 5.58 19.82
CA LEU A 53 15.28 6.79 20.02
C LEU A 53 13.98 6.70 19.22
N TRP A 54 12.86 7.11 19.81
CA TRP A 54 11.57 7.13 19.12
C TRP A 54 11.20 8.53 18.68
N ILE A 55 10.64 8.67 17.48
CA ILE A 55 10.18 9.95 16.94
C ILE A 55 8.73 9.82 16.50
N GLU A 56 7.86 10.70 16.97
CA GLU A 56 6.53 10.91 16.42
C GLU A 56 6.50 12.22 15.61
N PRO A 57 6.48 12.15 14.26
CA PRO A 57 6.30 13.33 13.42
C PRO A 57 4.80 13.63 13.26
N SER A 58 4.47 14.92 13.08
CA SER A 58 3.09 15.38 13.07
C SER A 58 2.32 14.89 14.29
N THR A 59 2.92 15.11 15.46
CA THR A 59 2.47 14.60 16.76
C THR A 59 0.99 14.87 17.06
N GLY A 60 0.43 16.00 16.62
CA GLY A 60 -0.92 16.41 16.95
C GLY A 60 -1.14 16.42 18.47
N GLU A 61 -2.07 15.59 18.94
CA GLU A 61 -2.39 15.43 20.37
C GLU A 61 -1.46 14.46 21.11
N GLY A 62 -0.51 13.80 20.43
CA GLY A 62 0.51 12.94 21.05
C GLY A 62 0.07 11.52 21.36
N CYS A 63 -0.88 10.98 20.60
CA CYS A 63 -1.43 9.64 20.86
C CYS A 63 -0.39 8.50 20.82
N PHE A 64 0.66 8.62 19.98
CA PHE A 64 1.79 7.71 20.05
C PHE A 64 2.85 8.19 21.04
N LEU A 65 3.16 9.49 21.10
CA LEU A 65 4.19 10.08 21.96
C LEU A 65 4.00 9.68 23.43
N ASP A 66 2.76 9.66 23.91
CA ASP A 66 2.39 9.27 25.27
C ASP A 66 2.75 7.81 25.58
N LEU A 67 2.81 6.95 24.57
CA LEU A 67 3.17 5.53 24.70
C LEU A 67 4.70 5.30 24.61
N LEU A 68 5.45 6.28 24.10
CA LEU A 68 6.89 6.15 23.89
C LEU A 68 7.67 6.32 25.21
N PRO A 69 8.86 5.69 25.35
CA PRO A 69 9.69 5.85 26.54
C PRO A 69 10.08 7.32 26.77
N ILE A 70 9.77 7.86 27.95
CA ILE A 70 9.86 9.30 28.24
C ILE A 70 11.26 9.89 28.01
N ASN A 71 12.31 9.11 28.28
CA ASN A 71 13.71 9.53 28.13
C ASN A 71 14.30 9.23 26.73
N LYS A 72 13.51 8.64 25.82
CA LYS A 72 13.94 8.24 24.47
C LYS A 72 12.85 8.53 23.44
N ARG A 73 12.23 9.71 23.53
CA ARG A 73 11.19 10.15 22.59
C ARG A 73 11.39 11.60 22.14
N ILE A 74 10.98 11.90 20.92
CA ILE A 74 10.90 13.25 20.36
C ILE A 74 9.55 13.38 19.64
N GLY A 75 8.75 14.38 20.02
CA GLY A 75 7.59 14.83 19.25
C GLY A 75 7.94 16.02 18.38
N ILE A 76 7.53 16.02 17.12
CA ILE A 76 7.72 17.13 16.19
C ILE A 76 6.40 17.44 15.50
N ASP A 77 5.94 18.68 15.58
CA ASP A 77 4.75 19.14 14.88
C ASP A 77 4.93 20.56 14.34
N ILE A 78 4.30 20.87 13.21
CA ILE A 78 4.32 22.21 12.62
C ILE A 78 3.41 23.19 13.39
N ASP A 79 2.35 22.65 14.02
CA ASP A 79 1.40 23.36 14.88
C ASP A 79 1.12 22.53 16.15
N PRO A 80 2.10 22.45 17.07
CA PRO A 80 2.00 21.59 18.25
C PRO A 80 0.83 21.96 19.15
N LYS A 81 0.18 20.94 19.73
CA LYS A 81 -0.93 21.09 20.69
C LYS A 81 -0.49 20.90 22.15
N ARG A 82 0.82 20.78 22.40
CA ARG A 82 1.44 20.48 23.70
C ARG A 82 2.86 21.05 23.75
N ASP A 83 3.30 21.43 24.94
CA ASP A 83 4.56 22.17 25.16
C ASP A 83 5.82 21.30 25.06
N ASP A 84 5.69 19.99 25.26
CA ASP A 84 6.78 19.01 25.14
C ASP A 84 7.07 18.58 23.69
N VAL A 85 6.41 19.21 22.71
CA VAL A 85 6.58 18.94 21.27
C VAL A 85 7.33 20.07 20.59
N ILE A 86 8.34 19.69 19.81
CA ILE A 86 9.15 20.64 19.05
C ILE A 86 8.31 21.22 17.91
N LYS A 87 8.12 22.55 17.93
CA LYS A 87 7.50 23.28 16.82
C LYS A 87 8.43 23.34 15.60
N SER A 88 8.24 22.47 14.62
CA SER A 88 9.05 22.43 13.41
C SER A 88 8.34 21.75 12.23
N ASP A 89 8.74 22.11 11.02
CA ASP A 89 8.40 21.33 9.82
C ASP A 89 9.26 20.05 9.82
N TYR A 90 8.63 18.89 10.05
CA TYR A 90 9.33 17.61 10.11
C TYR A 90 10.21 17.36 8.88
N LEU A 91 9.76 17.75 7.68
CA LEU A 91 10.52 17.56 6.43
C LEU A 91 11.76 18.48 6.32
N LYS A 92 12.00 19.33 7.31
CA LYS A 92 13.18 20.19 7.44
C LYS A 92 13.92 19.96 8.75
N TYR A 93 13.40 19.12 9.62
CA TYR A 93 13.98 18.85 10.93
C TYR A 93 15.22 17.97 10.80
N LYS A 94 16.32 18.37 11.42
CA LYS A 94 17.56 17.58 11.40
C LYS A 94 17.40 16.30 12.22
N LEU A 95 17.16 15.18 11.53
CA LEU A 95 17.03 13.86 12.14
C LEU A 95 18.31 13.43 12.89
N PRO A 96 18.16 12.63 13.96
CA PRO A 96 19.28 12.15 14.76
C PRO A 96 20.20 11.21 13.96
N GLN A 97 21.45 11.10 14.40
CA GLN A 97 22.44 10.19 13.81
C GLN A 97 22.55 8.84 14.54
N GLN A 98 22.01 8.75 15.76
CA GLN A 98 21.90 7.49 16.51
C GLN A 98 20.76 6.62 15.97
N PRO A 99 20.72 5.31 16.27
CA PRO A 99 19.62 4.43 15.88
C PRO A 99 18.26 4.95 16.36
N PHE A 100 17.27 4.94 15.47
CA PHE A 100 15.95 5.50 15.77
C PHE A 100 14.81 4.83 15.00
N ILE A 101 13.63 4.90 15.60
CA ILE A 101 12.36 4.43 15.05
C ILE A 101 11.44 5.63 14.92
N VAL A 102 10.77 5.73 13.77
CA VAL A 102 9.72 6.73 13.53
C VAL A 102 8.37 6.02 13.58
N ILE A 103 7.42 6.53 14.36
CA ILE A 103 6.06 5.98 14.44
C ILE A 103 5.03 7.12 14.48
N GLY A 104 3.89 6.96 13.80
CA GLY A 104 2.84 7.97 13.88
C GLY A 104 1.79 7.89 12.76
N ASN A 105 0.98 8.95 12.68
CA ASN A 105 -0.01 9.17 11.62
C ASN A 105 0.35 10.45 10.83
N PRO A 106 1.24 10.38 9.83
CA PRO A 106 1.61 11.57 9.06
C PRO A 106 0.40 12.09 8.27
N PRO A 107 0.36 13.40 7.96
CA PRO A 107 -0.66 13.96 7.08
C PRO A 107 -0.57 13.33 5.68
N PHE A 108 -1.71 12.95 5.11
CA PHE A 108 -1.71 12.11 3.91
C PHE A 108 -1.36 12.88 2.64
N GLY A 109 -1.91 14.09 2.47
CA GLY A 109 -1.91 14.79 1.20
C GLY A 109 -2.75 14.08 0.14
N HIS A 110 -3.13 14.79 -0.92
CA HIS A 110 -3.95 14.19 -1.97
C HIS A 110 -3.24 12.99 -2.62
N ARG A 111 -3.91 11.83 -2.61
CA ARG A 111 -3.39 10.52 -3.06
C ARG A 111 -2.15 10.04 -2.31
N GLY A 112 -1.96 10.45 -1.05
CA GLY A 112 -0.88 9.98 -0.19
C GLY A 112 0.49 10.62 -0.45
N VAL A 113 0.55 11.67 -1.27
CA VAL A 113 1.83 12.28 -1.69
C VAL A 113 2.62 12.80 -0.49
N LEU A 114 1.97 13.46 0.47
CA LEU A 114 2.64 14.01 1.64
C LEU A 114 3.12 12.89 2.59
N ALA A 115 2.30 11.86 2.80
CA ALA A 115 2.70 10.69 3.57
C ALA A 115 3.92 9.97 2.96
N LEU A 116 4.04 9.93 1.62
CA LEU A 116 5.24 9.40 0.97
C LEU A 116 6.48 10.25 1.28
N GLU A 117 6.36 11.58 1.26
CA GLU A 117 7.48 12.45 1.60
C GLU A 117 7.93 12.25 3.05
N PHE A 118 7.00 12.11 4.00
CA PHE A 118 7.32 11.78 5.40
C PHE A 118 8.05 10.45 5.52
N LEU A 119 7.57 9.43 4.81
CA LEU A 119 8.19 8.11 4.80
C LEU A 119 9.60 8.16 4.20
N ASN A 120 9.77 8.79 3.03
CA ASN A 120 11.07 8.92 2.37
C ASN A 120 12.05 9.81 3.15
N TYR A 121 11.57 10.87 3.80
CA TYR A 121 12.38 11.70 4.68
C TYR A 121 12.91 10.91 5.88
N SER A 122 12.13 9.92 6.33
CA SER A 122 12.48 9.01 7.42
C SER A 122 13.33 7.82 6.98
N ALA A 123 13.83 7.77 5.73
CA ALA A 123 14.55 6.60 5.19
C ALA A 123 15.87 6.26 5.93
N ASN A 124 16.41 7.19 6.72
CA ASN A 124 17.57 6.92 7.58
C ASN A 124 17.23 6.21 8.89
N ALA A 125 15.95 6.16 9.28
CA ALA A 125 15.49 5.43 10.45
C ALA A 125 15.71 3.92 10.27
N ASP A 126 15.94 3.20 11.36
CA ASP A 126 16.01 1.75 11.33
C ASP A 126 14.64 1.15 10.98
N TYR A 127 13.59 1.79 11.49
CA TYR A 127 12.20 1.45 11.22
C TYR A 127 11.31 2.69 11.07
N VAL A 128 10.35 2.61 10.15
CA VAL A 128 9.30 3.63 9.94
C VAL A 128 7.94 2.93 10.02
N CYS A 129 7.12 3.31 11.00
CA CYS A 129 5.89 2.64 11.39
C CYS A 129 4.72 3.62 11.25
N PHE A 130 4.08 3.66 10.09
CA PHE A 130 3.08 4.69 9.80
C PHE A 130 1.69 4.13 9.55
N ILE A 131 0.70 4.87 10.02
CA ILE A 131 -0.64 4.87 9.45
C ILE A 131 -0.56 5.59 8.10
N LEU A 132 -0.99 4.92 7.03
CA LEU A 132 -0.91 5.39 5.66
C LEU A 132 -2.26 5.20 4.95
N PRO A 133 -2.58 6.01 3.92
CA PRO A 133 -3.81 5.81 3.17
C PRO A 133 -3.76 4.52 2.36
N MET A 134 -4.93 3.93 2.04
CA MET A 134 -5.04 2.67 1.26
C MET A 134 -4.27 2.65 -0.06
N PHE A 135 -3.88 3.80 -0.62
CA PHE A 135 -3.02 3.86 -1.80
C PHE A 135 -1.71 3.08 -1.62
N PHE A 136 -1.18 2.98 -0.39
CA PHE A 136 0.03 2.21 -0.07
C PHE A 136 -0.16 0.69 -0.11
N GLU A 137 -1.41 0.18 -0.21
CA GLU A 137 -1.68 -1.23 -0.49
C GLU A 137 -1.71 -1.57 -1.97
N SER A 138 -1.85 -0.56 -2.84
CA SER A 138 -1.96 -0.80 -4.28
C SER A 138 -0.71 -1.50 -4.83
N LYS A 139 -0.91 -2.59 -5.59
CA LYS A 139 0.15 -3.25 -6.37
C LYS A 139 0.12 -2.86 -7.85
N GLY A 140 -0.63 -1.82 -8.21
CA GLY A 140 -0.83 -1.38 -9.59
C GLY A 140 0.35 -0.59 -10.17
N LYS A 141 0.32 -0.36 -11.50
CA LYS A 141 1.31 0.47 -12.19
C LYS A 141 1.32 1.87 -11.59
N GLY A 142 2.50 2.35 -11.21
CA GLY A 142 2.64 3.68 -10.61
C GLY A 142 2.08 3.77 -9.18
N SER A 143 1.92 2.63 -8.50
CA SER A 143 1.59 2.63 -7.08
C SER A 143 2.56 3.49 -6.28
N ILE A 144 2.01 4.22 -5.32
CA ILE A 144 2.79 5.04 -4.40
C ILE A 144 3.76 4.21 -3.57
N ARG A 145 3.39 2.97 -3.26
CA ARG A 145 4.20 2.00 -2.51
C ARG A 145 5.56 1.76 -3.17
N TYR A 146 5.62 1.70 -4.50
CA TYR A 146 6.87 1.48 -5.24
C TYR A 146 7.77 2.71 -5.31
N ARG A 147 7.34 3.85 -4.75
CA ARG A 147 8.12 5.10 -4.70
C ARG A 147 8.78 5.33 -3.34
N VAL A 148 8.60 4.39 -2.40
CA VAL A 148 9.32 4.36 -1.13
C VAL A 148 10.79 4.07 -1.41
N LYS A 149 11.69 4.84 -0.81
CA LYS A 149 13.14 4.77 -1.03
C LYS A 149 13.87 4.29 0.21
N GLY A 150 14.86 3.42 0.01
CA GLY A 150 15.80 3.01 1.08
C GLY A 150 15.20 2.14 2.19
N LEU A 151 13.95 1.68 2.04
CA LEU A 151 13.24 0.91 3.06
C LEU A 151 12.50 -0.27 2.44
N ASN A 152 12.36 -1.34 3.23
CA ASN A 152 11.70 -2.59 2.88
C ASN A 152 10.43 -2.75 3.71
N LEU A 153 9.29 -3.06 3.07
CA LEU A 153 8.06 -3.34 3.80
C LEU A 153 8.17 -4.69 4.52
N ILE A 154 8.04 -4.69 5.85
CA ILE A 154 8.12 -5.89 6.68
C ILE A 154 6.80 -6.26 7.37
N HIS A 155 5.82 -5.35 7.38
CA HIS A 155 4.46 -5.59 7.85
C HIS A 155 3.47 -4.64 7.18
N SER A 156 2.26 -5.13 6.88
CA SER A 156 1.12 -4.30 6.49
C SER A 156 -0.17 -4.92 7.02
N GLU A 157 -1.07 -4.09 7.56
CA GLU A 157 -2.42 -4.49 7.94
C GLU A 157 -3.43 -3.36 7.74
N VAL A 158 -4.68 -3.73 7.43
CA VAL A 158 -5.78 -2.76 7.31
C VAL A 158 -6.29 -2.42 8.70
N LEU A 159 -6.49 -1.12 8.94
CA LEU A 159 -7.01 -0.61 10.21
C LEU A 159 -8.51 -0.92 10.37
N PRO A 160 -8.99 -1.10 11.62
CA PRO A 160 -10.41 -1.30 11.86
C PRO A 160 -11.22 -0.03 11.52
N LYS A 161 -12.54 -0.20 11.38
CA LYS A 161 -13.45 0.94 11.17
C LYS A 161 -13.39 1.93 12.33
N ASN A 162 -13.68 3.19 12.03
CA ASN A 162 -13.76 4.27 13.04
C ASN A 162 -12.47 4.42 13.86
N SER A 163 -11.31 4.25 13.22
CA SER A 163 -9.99 4.42 13.85
C SER A 163 -9.64 5.89 14.16
N PHE A 164 -10.40 6.84 13.58
CA PHE A 164 -10.08 8.26 13.61
C PHE A 164 -11.28 9.12 14.04
N TYR A 165 -10.99 10.33 14.48
CA TYR A 165 -11.96 11.39 14.75
C TYR A 165 -11.50 12.74 14.17
N THR A 166 -12.45 13.66 13.98
CA THR A 166 -12.19 15.04 13.54
C THR A 166 -11.93 15.98 14.72
N LEU A 167 -11.52 17.23 14.44
CA LEU A 167 -11.40 18.29 15.46
C LEU A 167 -12.69 18.49 16.28
N GLU A 168 -13.84 18.24 15.68
CA GLU A 168 -15.15 18.32 16.34
C GLU A 168 -15.54 17.04 17.09
N ASN A 169 -14.57 16.14 17.37
CA ASN A 169 -14.75 14.85 18.05
C ASN A 169 -15.77 13.92 17.37
N LYS A 170 -15.90 14.01 16.04
CA LYS A 170 -16.76 13.11 15.27
C LYS A 170 -15.97 11.94 14.73
N ASP A 171 -16.46 10.73 14.98
CA ASP A 171 -15.93 9.51 14.39
C ASP A 171 -15.95 9.56 12.87
N ILE A 172 -14.86 9.11 12.23
CA ILE A 172 -14.75 9.02 10.78
C ILE A 172 -14.13 7.68 10.34
N ASP A 173 -14.81 7.00 9.41
CA ASP A 173 -14.33 5.74 8.82
C ASP A 173 -13.44 6.01 7.59
N VAL A 174 -12.20 6.44 7.84
CA VAL A 174 -11.18 6.54 6.78
C VAL A 174 -10.45 5.21 6.66
N LYS A 175 -10.53 4.55 5.51
CA LYS A 175 -9.75 3.33 5.24
C LYS A 175 -8.27 3.68 5.15
N CYS A 176 -7.50 3.07 6.05
CA CYS A 176 -6.06 3.23 6.15
C CYS A 176 -5.41 1.87 6.38
N VAL A 177 -4.10 1.83 6.18
CA VAL A 177 -3.25 0.70 6.55
C VAL A 177 -2.19 1.14 7.54
N PHE A 178 -1.81 0.24 8.43
CA PHE A 178 -0.62 0.41 9.24
C PHE A 178 0.51 -0.40 8.60
N GLN A 179 1.62 0.25 8.30
CA GLN A 179 2.78 -0.38 7.68
C GLN A 179 4.04 -0.16 8.50
N ILE A 180 4.85 -1.21 8.61
CA ILE A 180 6.19 -1.15 9.19
C ILE A 180 7.20 -1.40 8.07
N TRP A 181 8.07 -0.42 7.89
CA TRP A 181 9.15 -0.41 6.93
C TRP A 181 10.49 -0.48 7.67
N SER A 182 11.45 -1.23 7.14
CA SER A 182 12.79 -1.37 7.74
C SER A 182 13.89 -1.06 6.75
N LYS A 183 14.93 -0.38 7.22
CA LYS A 183 16.13 -0.10 6.43
C LYS A 183 16.94 -1.37 6.15
N ASN A 184 17.09 -2.22 7.16
CA ASN A 184 18.03 -3.34 7.14
C ASN A 184 17.36 -4.71 6.95
N HIS A 185 16.07 -4.84 7.25
CA HIS A 185 15.38 -6.14 7.27
C HIS A 185 14.41 -6.30 6.11
N ILE A 186 14.31 -7.52 5.59
CA ILE A 186 13.42 -7.88 4.49
C ILE A 186 12.49 -9.00 4.95
N ASN A 187 11.19 -8.83 4.73
CA ASN A 187 10.23 -9.92 4.91
C ASN A 187 9.93 -10.56 3.54
N LYS A 188 10.37 -11.79 3.32
CA LYS A 188 10.22 -12.50 2.02
C LYS A 188 8.76 -12.69 1.58
N THR A 189 7.81 -12.73 2.50
CA THR A 189 6.38 -12.86 2.14
C THR A 189 5.76 -11.53 1.71
N LEU A 190 6.35 -10.41 2.14
CA LEU A 190 5.92 -9.06 1.79
C LEU A 190 6.85 -8.36 0.81
N SER A 191 8.00 -8.95 0.48
CA SER A 191 8.85 -8.56 -0.64
C SER A 191 8.02 -8.80 -1.89
N THR A 192 7.23 -7.79 -2.23
CA THR A 192 6.28 -7.87 -3.32
C THR A 192 7.06 -8.04 -4.59
N PHE A 193 6.70 -9.09 -5.31
CA PHE A 193 7.00 -9.23 -6.71
C PHE A 193 6.52 -7.96 -7.45
N ASN A 194 7.41 -6.98 -7.61
CA ASN A 194 7.13 -5.80 -8.39
C ASN A 194 7.44 -6.12 -9.84
N TRP A 195 6.52 -6.76 -10.55
CA TRP A 195 6.78 -7.11 -11.95
C TRP A 195 7.10 -5.88 -12.83
N TYR A 196 6.70 -4.67 -12.42
CA TYR A 196 7.08 -3.44 -13.13
C TYR A 196 8.59 -3.16 -13.10
N SER A 197 9.33 -3.71 -12.13
CA SER A 197 10.80 -3.62 -12.11
C SER A 197 11.45 -4.53 -13.16
N LEU A 198 10.75 -5.54 -13.66
CA LEU A 198 11.21 -6.40 -14.76
C LEU A 198 10.97 -5.78 -16.15
N GLY A 199 10.47 -4.53 -16.20
CA GLY A 199 10.16 -3.83 -17.44
C GLY A 199 8.85 -4.29 -18.08
N SER A 200 8.80 -4.29 -19.42
CA SER A 200 7.62 -4.71 -20.20
C SER A 200 7.57 -6.22 -20.47
N LYS A 201 8.58 -6.99 -20.03
CA LYS A 201 8.62 -8.44 -20.20
C LYS A 201 7.59 -9.12 -19.31
N ASN A 202 6.87 -10.08 -19.89
CA ASN A 202 5.94 -10.92 -19.15
C ASN A 202 6.75 -12.06 -18.49
N PRO A 203 6.87 -12.10 -17.15
CA PRO A 203 7.65 -13.09 -16.43
C PRO A 203 7.06 -14.51 -16.51
N PHE A 204 5.82 -14.64 -16.95
CA PHE A 204 5.12 -15.93 -17.08
C PHE A 204 4.71 -16.19 -18.53
N LYS A 205 5.46 -15.65 -19.50
CA LYS A 205 5.13 -15.70 -20.93
C LYS A 205 4.92 -17.12 -21.43
N LYS A 206 5.69 -18.10 -20.96
CA LYS A 206 5.47 -19.55 -21.17
C LYS A 206 4.01 -19.98 -20.95
N TYR A 207 3.41 -19.50 -19.86
CA TYR A 207 2.13 -20.01 -19.39
C TYR A 207 0.97 -19.19 -19.93
N LEU A 208 1.02 -17.87 -19.77
CA LEU A 208 -0.09 -17.00 -20.14
C LEU A 208 0.35 -15.56 -20.43
N ASP A 209 -0.47 -14.84 -21.19
CA ASP A 209 -0.44 -13.40 -21.32
C ASP A 209 -1.64 -12.74 -20.64
N VAL A 210 -1.41 -11.55 -20.10
CA VAL A 210 -2.41 -10.78 -19.39
C VAL A 210 -2.56 -9.39 -20.03
N TYR A 211 -3.79 -9.03 -20.39
CA TYR A 211 -4.12 -7.77 -21.03
C TYR A 211 -5.20 -7.02 -20.27
N THR A 212 -5.08 -5.70 -20.15
CA THR A 212 -6.19 -4.87 -19.69
C THR A 212 -7.15 -4.67 -20.86
N VAL A 213 -8.43 -4.90 -20.62
CA VAL A 213 -9.50 -4.81 -21.62
C VAL A 213 -10.66 -3.99 -21.07
N SER A 214 -11.24 -3.11 -21.88
CA SER A 214 -12.36 -2.28 -21.46
C SER A 214 -13.12 -1.74 -22.66
N THR A 215 -14.45 -1.74 -22.55
CA THR A 215 -15.39 -1.06 -23.45
C THR A 215 -16.14 0.07 -22.75
N ALA A 216 -15.74 0.42 -21.52
CA ALA A 216 -16.28 1.58 -20.83
C ALA A 216 -15.90 2.87 -21.56
N LYS A 217 -16.86 3.79 -21.77
CA LYS A 217 -16.69 5.05 -22.52
C LYS A 217 -15.51 5.90 -22.03
N SER A 218 -15.26 5.89 -20.72
CA SER A 218 -14.18 6.67 -20.10
C SER A 218 -12.77 6.13 -20.39
N ARG A 219 -12.65 4.86 -20.81
CA ARG A 219 -11.37 4.21 -21.08
C ARG A 219 -11.56 2.95 -21.92
N GLU A 220 -11.49 3.09 -23.23
CA GLU A 220 -11.52 1.94 -24.13
C GLU A 220 -10.11 1.40 -24.39
N CYS A 221 -9.90 0.10 -24.21
CA CYS A 221 -8.60 -0.52 -24.51
C CYS A 221 -8.74 -2.04 -24.72
N GLY A 222 -7.75 -2.65 -25.37
CA GLY A 222 -7.65 -4.11 -25.49
C GLY A 222 -8.76 -4.79 -26.28
N LYS A 223 -9.57 -4.04 -27.05
CA LYS A 223 -10.72 -4.53 -27.83
C LYS A 223 -10.41 -5.73 -28.74
N ARG A 224 -9.19 -5.84 -29.27
CA ARG A 224 -8.73 -7.01 -30.04
C ARG A 224 -8.93 -8.32 -29.27
N TRP A 225 -8.61 -8.33 -27.97
CA TRP A 225 -8.75 -9.50 -27.11
C TRP A 225 -10.19 -9.82 -26.73
N ILE A 226 -11.11 -8.87 -26.93
CA ILE A 226 -12.55 -9.06 -26.71
C ILE A 226 -13.21 -9.59 -27.98
N PHE A 227 -13.00 -8.93 -29.12
CA PHE A 227 -13.81 -9.15 -30.33
C PHE A 227 -13.13 -9.98 -31.42
N LYS A 228 -11.80 -9.98 -31.50
CA LYS A 228 -11.06 -10.63 -32.59
C LYS A 228 -10.41 -11.93 -32.15
N GLU A 229 -9.43 -11.84 -31.26
CA GLU A 229 -8.62 -13.00 -30.83
C GLU A 229 -9.37 -13.88 -29.83
N LYS A 230 -10.22 -13.26 -29.00
CA LYS A 230 -10.91 -13.85 -27.85
C LYS A 230 -9.94 -14.54 -26.86
N ALA A 231 -9.82 -13.96 -25.67
CA ALA A 231 -9.03 -14.55 -24.59
C ALA A 231 -9.69 -15.83 -24.04
N ASP A 232 -8.91 -16.66 -23.35
CA ASP A 232 -9.41 -17.91 -22.77
C ASP A 232 -10.24 -17.67 -21.51
N PHE A 233 -9.93 -16.59 -20.78
CA PHE A 233 -10.71 -16.09 -19.66
C PHE A 233 -10.73 -14.56 -19.62
N TYR A 234 -11.76 -14.03 -18.98
CA TYR A 234 -11.85 -12.64 -18.57
C TYR A 234 -12.14 -12.55 -17.07
N LEU A 235 -11.75 -11.44 -16.46
CA LEU A 235 -11.94 -11.18 -15.03
C LEU A 235 -12.25 -9.70 -14.82
N ALA A 236 -13.25 -9.37 -14.01
CA ALA A 236 -13.55 -7.98 -13.70
C ALA A 236 -12.38 -7.33 -12.96
N SER A 237 -11.99 -6.12 -13.38
CA SER A 237 -10.87 -5.40 -12.76
C SER A 237 -11.24 -4.77 -11.43
N THR A 238 -12.54 -4.62 -11.16
CA THR A 238 -13.10 -4.03 -9.94
C THR A 238 -14.25 -4.89 -9.42
N PHE A 239 -14.30 -5.13 -8.11
CA PHE A 239 -15.37 -5.88 -7.45
C PHE A 239 -15.49 -5.50 -5.96
N PHE A 240 -16.53 -5.96 -5.26
CA PHE A 240 -16.77 -5.63 -3.84
C PHE A 240 -16.70 -6.85 -2.91
N LYS A 241 -17.48 -7.90 -3.20
CA LYS A 241 -17.56 -9.11 -2.36
C LYS A 241 -16.72 -10.25 -2.91
N GLU A 242 -17.08 -10.70 -4.11
CA GLU A 242 -16.46 -11.82 -4.81
C GLU A 242 -16.19 -11.45 -6.26
N ASN A 243 -15.26 -12.19 -6.86
CA ASN A 243 -14.95 -12.13 -8.27
C ASN A 243 -14.64 -13.54 -8.76
N LYS A 244 -14.84 -13.77 -10.04
CA LYS A 244 -14.50 -15.04 -10.69
C LYS A 244 -14.18 -14.80 -12.15
N VAL A 245 -13.38 -15.68 -12.72
CA VAL A 245 -13.15 -15.66 -14.16
C VAL A 245 -14.42 -16.08 -14.90
N VAL A 246 -14.61 -15.50 -16.08
CA VAL A 246 -15.70 -15.79 -17.02
C VAL A 246 -15.12 -16.08 -18.40
N TYR A 247 -15.85 -16.80 -19.24
CA TYR A 247 -15.38 -17.16 -20.58
C TYR A 247 -15.73 -16.11 -21.64
N ASP A 248 -16.81 -15.35 -21.44
CA ASP A 248 -17.23 -14.27 -22.32
C ASP A 248 -17.01 -12.91 -21.63
N PHE A 249 -16.51 -11.94 -22.40
CA PHE A 249 -16.33 -10.57 -21.90
C PHE A 249 -17.66 -9.90 -21.55
N ASN A 250 -18.77 -10.31 -22.17
CA ASN A 250 -20.11 -9.78 -21.86
C ASN A 250 -20.51 -10.02 -20.40
N ASP A 251 -19.95 -11.05 -19.77
CA ASP A 251 -20.18 -11.39 -18.37
C ASP A 251 -19.26 -10.59 -17.41
N VAL A 252 -18.35 -9.78 -17.94
CA VAL A 252 -17.43 -8.97 -17.14
C VAL A 252 -18.15 -7.74 -16.59
N LYS A 253 -18.24 -7.68 -15.26
CA LYS A 253 -18.80 -6.53 -14.54
C LYS A 253 -18.11 -5.22 -14.93
N TYR A 254 -18.91 -4.15 -15.01
CA TYR A 254 -18.46 -2.78 -15.33
C TYR A 254 -17.80 -2.62 -16.70
N LYS A 255 -17.89 -3.63 -17.59
CA LYS A 255 -17.33 -3.58 -18.95
C LYS A 255 -15.83 -3.25 -18.98
N SER A 256 -15.11 -3.63 -17.92
CA SER A 256 -13.68 -3.34 -17.76
C SER A 256 -13.00 -4.37 -16.88
N GLY A 257 -11.94 -4.97 -17.39
CA GLY A 257 -11.34 -6.15 -16.81
C GLY A 257 -9.96 -6.50 -17.32
N ILE A 258 -9.64 -7.76 -17.11
CA ILE A 258 -8.43 -8.42 -17.53
C ILE A 258 -8.82 -9.53 -18.48
N ALA A 259 -8.15 -9.62 -19.62
CA ALA A 259 -8.18 -10.75 -20.52
C ALA A 259 -6.93 -11.60 -20.27
N ILE A 260 -7.11 -12.92 -20.17
CA ILE A 260 -6.06 -13.89 -19.88
C ILE A 260 -6.00 -14.87 -21.05
N LYS A 261 -4.87 -14.92 -21.74
CA LYS A 261 -4.61 -15.84 -22.87
C LYS A 261 -3.61 -16.89 -22.42
N ILE A 262 -3.95 -18.18 -22.52
CA ILE A 262 -3.05 -19.28 -22.21
C ILE A 262 -2.15 -19.56 -23.41
N ASN A 263 -0.84 -19.60 -23.18
CA ASN A 263 0.19 -19.76 -24.21
C ASN A 263 0.70 -21.19 -24.33
N THR A 264 0.84 -21.90 -23.21
CA THR A 264 1.33 -23.27 -23.20
C THR A 264 0.42 -24.21 -23.99
N LYS A 265 1.03 -25.18 -24.66
CA LYS A 265 0.35 -26.24 -25.42
C LYS A 265 0.27 -27.56 -24.67
N LYS A 266 0.94 -27.65 -23.51
CA LYS A 266 1.00 -28.85 -22.68
C LYS A 266 -0.34 -29.08 -21.96
N PRO A 267 -1.07 -30.18 -22.23
CA PRO A 267 -2.40 -30.40 -21.67
C PRO A 267 -2.46 -30.33 -20.14
N GLU A 268 -1.43 -30.85 -19.45
CA GLU A 268 -1.31 -30.83 -18.00
C GLU A 268 -1.14 -29.41 -17.45
N GLU A 269 -0.33 -28.57 -18.09
CA GLU A 269 -0.14 -27.17 -17.69
C GLU A 269 -1.42 -26.36 -17.94
N ILE A 270 -2.10 -26.58 -19.07
CA ILE A 270 -3.39 -25.94 -19.39
C ILE A 270 -4.42 -26.29 -18.31
N LYS A 271 -4.55 -27.58 -17.95
CA LYS A 271 -5.47 -28.03 -16.90
C LYS A 271 -5.14 -27.39 -15.55
N LYS A 272 -3.86 -27.33 -15.18
CA LYS A 272 -3.39 -26.68 -13.95
C LYS A 272 -3.77 -25.19 -13.93
N ILE A 273 -3.50 -24.44 -14.99
CA ILE A 273 -3.80 -23.00 -15.09
C ILE A 273 -5.31 -22.75 -15.03
N LYS A 274 -6.11 -23.51 -15.79
CA LYS A 274 -7.57 -23.39 -15.77
C LYS A 274 -8.13 -23.62 -14.38
N ASN A 275 -7.74 -24.71 -13.73
CA ASN A 275 -8.19 -25.04 -12.38
C ASN A 275 -7.80 -23.96 -11.37
N LEU A 276 -6.58 -23.41 -11.49
CA LEU A 276 -6.10 -22.34 -10.63
C LEU A 276 -6.94 -21.07 -10.79
N LEU A 277 -7.18 -20.60 -12.02
CA LEU A 277 -7.91 -19.36 -12.29
C LEU A 277 -9.39 -19.44 -11.86
N ILE A 278 -10.02 -20.60 -12.06
CA ILE A 278 -11.43 -20.84 -11.70
C ILE A 278 -11.63 -20.83 -10.19
N ASN A 279 -10.72 -21.47 -9.45
CA ASN A 279 -10.85 -21.66 -8.00
C ASN A 279 -10.06 -20.62 -7.18
N ALA A 280 -9.43 -19.64 -7.83
CA ALA A 280 -8.65 -18.62 -7.14
C ALA A 280 -9.51 -17.78 -6.19
N ASP A 281 -9.02 -17.59 -4.97
CA ASP A 281 -9.56 -16.57 -4.07
C ASP A 281 -9.11 -15.18 -4.53
N TRP A 282 -9.92 -14.56 -5.40
CA TRP A 282 -9.64 -13.23 -5.91
C TRP A 282 -9.70 -12.13 -4.84
N THR A 283 -10.29 -12.39 -3.68
CA THR A 283 -10.23 -11.47 -2.52
C THR A 283 -8.81 -11.43 -1.96
N LYS A 284 -8.13 -12.58 -1.85
CA LYS A 284 -6.69 -12.65 -1.55
C LYS A 284 -5.84 -11.98 -2.64
N TYR A 285 -6.12 -12.26 -3.92
CA TYR A 285 -5.37 -11.72 -5.06
C TYR A 285 -5.97 -10.40 -5.60
N SER A 286 -6.08 -9.39 -4.74
CA SER A 286 -6.56 -8.06 -5.08
C SER A 286 -5.98 -6.98 -4.16
N SER A 287 -6.06 -5.71 -4.56
CA SER A 287 -5.76 -4.56 -3.71
C SER A 287 -7.07 -3.91 -3.25
N LEU A 288 -7.24 -3.71 -1.94
CA LEU A 288 -8.38 -2.96 -1.39
C LEU A 288 -8.20 -1.45 -1.61
N ALA A 289 -9.24 -0.76 -2.04
CA ALA A 289 -9.26 0.68 -2.28
C ALA A 289 -10.03 1.44 -1.19
N THR A 290 -9.90 2.77 -1.19
CA THR A 290 -10.53 3.67 -0.21
C THR A 290 -12.06 3.57 -0.18
N ASN A 291 -12.70 3.33 -1.33
CA ASN A 291 -14.15 3.16 -1.46
C ASN A 291 -14.63 1.73 -1.16
N SER A 292 -13.81 0.91 -0.49
CA SER A 292 -14.08 -0.49 -0.16
C SER A 292 -14.25 -1.43 -1.36
N CYS A 293 -14.00 -0.97 -2.59
CA CYS A 293 -13.88 -1.87 -3.73
C CYS A 293 -12.47 -2.48 -3.77
N ARG A 294 -12.34 -3.58 -4.49
CA ARG A 294 -11.09 -4.29 -4.72
C ARG A 294 -10.71 -4.18 -6.18
N HIS A 295 -9.41 -4.00 -6.43
CA HIS A 295 -8.86 -3.90 -7.77
C HIS A 295 -7.96 -5.08 -8.08
N ILE A 296 -8.12 -5.62 -9.30
CA ILE A 296 -7.25 -6.64 -9.88
C ILE A 296 -6.56 -6.04 -11.09
N GLY A 297 -5.30 -6.38 -11.24
CA GLY A 297 -4.42 -6.00 -12.33
C GLY A 297 -3.44 -7.12 -12.63
N LYS A 298 -2.54 -6.92 -13.59
CA LYS A 298 -1.57 -7.96 -14.00
C LYS A 298 -0.75 -8.52 -12.84
N SER A 299 -0.31 -7.65 -11.92
CA SER A 299 0.45 -8.04 -10.73
C SER A 299 -0.23 -9.12 -9.91
N HIS A 300 -1.55 -9.02 -9.74
CA HIS A 300 -2.32 -9.97 -8.94
C HIS A 300 -2.43 -11.36 -9.60
N ILE A 301 -2.52 -11.40 -10.93
CA ILE A 301 -2.49 -12.67 -11.69
C ILE A 301 -1.11 -13.32 -11.57
N TYR A 302 -0.05 -12.51 -11.59
CA TYR A 302 1.32 -13.00 -11.44
C TYR A 302 1.63 -13.46 -10.02
N ASP A 303 1.13 -12.76 -8.99
CA ASP A 303 1.19 -13.20 -7.59
C ASP A 303 0.50 -14.57 -7.43
N LEU A 304 -0.67 -14.76 -8.04
CA LEU A 304 -1.38 -16.06 -8.04
C LEU A 304 -0.51 -17.19 -8.64
N LEU A 305 0.18 -16.92 -9.76
CA LEU A 305 1.08 -17.91 -10.37
C LEU A 305 2.30 -18.19 -9.49
N LEU A 306 2.92 -17.15 -8.93
CA LEU A 306 4.09 -17.27 -8.07
C LEU A 306 3.80 -18.09 -6.81
N ASP A 307 2.67 -17.81 -6.15
CA ASP A 307 2.20 -18.54 -4.96
C ASP A 307 1.86 -20.02 -5.25
N ASN A 308 1.75 -20.41 -6.52
CA ASN A 308 1.39 -21.77 -6.96
C ASN A 308 2.52 -22.45 -7.76
N ASP A 309 3.77 -22.07 -7.46
CA ASP A 309 5.02 -22.65 -7.94
C ASP A 309 5.21 -22.61 -9.46
N PHE A 310 4.60 -21.64 -10.15
CA PHE A 310 4.93 -21.41 -11.54
C PHE A 310 6.31 -20.72 -11.63
N LYS A 311 7.18 -21.25 -12.50
CA LYS A 311 8.53 -20.72 -12.68
C LYS A 311 8.52 -19.47 -13.55
N MET A 312 9.19 -18.40 -13.13
CA MET A 312 9.37 -17.21 -13.96
C MET A 312 10.38 -17.46 -15.08
N GLU A 313 10.17 -16.79 -16.21
CA GLU A 313 11.15 -16.59 -17.28
C GLU A 313 11.76 -15.19 -17.08
N ILE A 314 12.94 -15.13 -16.47
CA ILE A 314 13.67 -13.88 -16.19
C ILE A 314 14.62 -13.56 -17.34
#